data_AF-A0A0M9G934-F1
#
_entry.id   AF-A0A0M9G934-F1
#
_cell.length_a   1.000
_cell.length_b   1.000
_cell.length_c   1.000
_cell.angle_alpha   90.00
_cell.angle_beta   90.00
_cell.angle_gamma   90.00
#
_symmetry.space_group_name_H-M   'P 1'
#
loop_
_entity.id
_entity.type
_entity.pdbx_description
1 polymer ?
#
loop_
_entity_poly.entity_id
_entity_poly.type
_entity_poly.pdbx_seq_one_letter_code
_entity_poly.pdbx_strand_id
1 'polypeptide(L)'
;MNRLFTSSADLRGCTAVVLGSFSCQKRFWSKPKKRPKVGTGFHEKAQRWRDEYLLDSHRVLADSLRAYVDFSSTKRSEPWDTRFAPFDRVEKDGVYIITRYLMDDKLQLCNYHHRPVKRMLCNVGLMGPQVTTTARWKPYRYATNPANTTRAERTFTKDKTVLTGYHHD
;
A
#
# COMPACT_ATOMS: atom_id res chain seq x y z
N MET A 1 -28.68 -38.14 -41.63
CA MET A 1 -29.20 -36.76 -41.76
C MET A 1 -28.07 -35.88 -42.30
N ASN A 2 -28.05 -35.66 -43.62
CA ASN A 2 -27.24 -34.64 -44.25
C ASN A 2 -27.96 -33.30 -44.11
N ARG A 3 -27.31 -32.27 -43.55
CA ARG A 3 -27.61 -30.87 -43.91
C ARG A 3 -26.32 -30.06 -43.99
N LEU A 4 -26.02 -29.75 -45.24
CA LEU A 4 -25.05 -28.79 -45.73
C LEU A 4 -25.20 -27.42 -45.04
N PHE A 5 -24.07 -26.79 -44.72
CA PHE A 5 -23.99 -25.36 -44.47
C PHE A 5 -23.19 -24.70 -45.61
N THR A 6 -23.85 -23.74 -46.27
CA THR A 6 -23.40 -22.91 -47.40
C THR A 6 -22.26 -21.95 -47.01
N SER A 7 -21.18 -21.93 -47.78
CA SER A 7 -20.77 -20.93 -48.81
C SER A 7 -20.55 -19.49 -48.33
N SER A 8 -19.28 -19.05 -48.39
CA SER A 8 -18.87 -17.66 -48.61
C SER A 8 -17.99 -17.54 -49.88
N ALA A 9 -18.13 -18.49 -50.82
CA ALA A 9 -17.28 -18.60 -52.01
C ALA A 9 -18.00 -18.25 -53.32
N ASP A 10 -19.20 -17.66 -53.25
CA ASP A 10 -19.87 -17.09 -54.44
C ASP A 10 -19.37 -15.70 -54.83
N LEU A 11 -18.25 -15.24 -54.28
CA LEU A 11 -17.56 -14.06 -54.79
C LEU A 11 -16.08 -14.38 -55.04
N ARG A 12 -15.86 -15.26 -56.03
CA ARG A 12 -14.71 -15.12 -56.91
C ARG A 12 -14.70 -13.70 -57.47
N GLY A 13 -13.54 -13.05 -57.42
CA GLY A 13 -13.23 -11.92 -58.29
C GLY A 13 -13.19 -10.58 -57.57
N CYS A 14 -12.06 -10.30 -56.92
CA CYS A 14 -11.40 -9.01 -57.00
C CYS A 14 -9.98 -9.14 -56.43
N THR A 15 -9.03 -9.08 -57.34
CA THR A 15 -7.60 -8.85 -57.12
C THR A 15 -7.33 -7.72 -56.13
N ALA A 16 -6.71 -8.02 -54.99
CA ALA A 16 -5.92 -7.06 -54.22
C ALA A 16 -4.90 -7.77 -53.31
N VAL A 17 -3.69 -7.81 -53.83
CA VAL A 17 -2.39 -7.90 -53.14
C VAL A 17 -2.44 -7.54 -51.65
N VAL A 18 -2.31 -8.52 -50.75
CA VAL A 18 -1.58 -8.39 -49.48
C VAL A 18 -1.07 -9.78 -49.05
N LEU A 19 0.04 -10.25 -49.63
CA LEU A 19 0.85 -11.32 -49.02
C LEU A 19 1.86 -10.67 -48.07
N GLY A 20 1.33 -10.05 -47.02
CA GLY A 20 2.11 -9.77 -45.83
C GLY A 20 2.53 -11.11 -45.25
N SER A 21 3.84 -11.32 -45.16
CA SER A 21 4.42 -12.54 -44.62
C SER A 21 3.73 -12.92 -43.31
N PHE A 22 2.91 -13.96 -43.34
CA PHE A 22 2.47 -14.67 -42.15
C PHE A 22 3.74 -15.24 -41.52
N SER A 23 4.36 -14.46 -40.64
CA SER A 23 5.35 -14.92 -39.69
C SER A 23 4.63 -15.85 -38.72
N CYS A 24 4.36 -17.06 -39.19
CA CYS A 24 3.99 -18.19 -38.38
C CYS A 24 5.03 -18.28 -37.27
N GLN A 25 4.67 -17.79 -36.08
CA GLN A 25 5.52 -17.86 -34.90
C GLN A 25 5.52 -19.33 -34.48
N LYS A 26 6.29 -20.15 -35.20
CA LYS A 26 6.63 -21.51 -34.79
C LYS A 26 7.32 -21.37 -33.46
N ARG A 27 6.61 -21.68 -32.36
CA ARG A 27 7.24 -21.93 -31.06
C ARG A 27 8.06 -23.20 -31.21
N PHE A 28 9.27 -23.05 -31.74
CA PHE A 28 10.26 -24.09 -31.70
C PHE A 28 10.62 -24.27 -30.23
N TRP A 29 10.17 -25.37 -29.63
CA TRP A 29 10.74 -25.88 -28.39
C TRP A 29 12.17 -26.32 -28.67
N SER A 30 13.06 -25.33 -28.79
CA SER A 30 14.48 -25.54 -29.03
C SER A 30 15.13 -26.04 -27.75
N LYS A 31 16.08 -26.97 -27.87
CA LYS A 31 16.82 -27.46 -26.71
C LYS A 31 17.48 -26.25 -26.02
N PRO A 32 17.31 -26.09 -24.69
CA PRO A 32 17.89 -24.97 -23.98
C PRO A 32 19.41 -24.97 -24.16
N LYS A 33 19.96 -23.83 -24.55
CA LYS A 33 21.41 -23.65 -24.70
C LYS A 33 22.06 -23.83 -23.33
N LYS A 34 23.26 -24.44 -23.30
CA LYS A 34 24.02 -24.63 -22.06
C LYS A 34 24.36 -23.28 -21.44
N ARG A 35 24.09 -23.12 -20.13
CA ARG A 35 24.49 -21.94 -19.36
C ARG A 35 26.03 -21.78 -19.41
N PRO A 36 26.57 -20.56 -19.61
CA PRO A 36 28.01 -20.33 -19.55
C PRO A 36 28.58 -20.66 -18.18
N LYS A 37 29.89 -20.93 -18.13
CA LYS A 37 30.61 -21.14 -16.86
C LYS A 37 30.58 -19.85 -16.03
N VAL A 38 30.68 -19.99 -14.71
CA VAL A 38 30.84 -18.86 -13.80
C VAL A 38 32.19 -18.19 -14.06
N GLY A 39 32.23 -16.86 -14.01
CA GLY A 39 33.46 -16.08 -14.23
C GLY A 39 34.50 -16.29 -13.14
N THR A 40 35.78 -16.16 -13.48
CA THR A 40 36.88 -16.24 -12.51
C THR A 40 36.77 -15.11 -11.48
N GLY A 41 37.07 -15.41 -10.21
CA GLY A 41 36.95 -14.46 -9.09
C GLY A 41 35.52 -14.10 -8.67
N PHE A 42 34.48 -14.59 -9.36
CA PHE A 42 33.09 -14.29 -9.00
C PHE A 42 32.71 -14.86 -7.63
N HIS A 43 33.22 -16.03 -7.26
CA HIS A 43 32.91 -16.66 -5.98
C HIS A 43 33.37 -15.79 -4.79
N GLU A 44 34.60 -15.31 -4.82
CA GLU A 44 35.15 -14.43 -3.78
C GLU A 44 34.44 -13.08 -3.75
N LYS A 45 34.20 -12.48 -4.92
CA LYS A 45 33.47 -11.20 -5.02
C LYS A 45 32.05 -11.31 -4.47
N ALA A 46 31.34 -12.39 -4.84
CA ALA A 46 29.99 -12.62 -4.37
C ALA A 46 29.93 -12.91 -2.87
N GLN A 47 30.96 -13.57 -2.32
CA GLN A 47 31.06 -13.80 -0.88
C GLN A 47 31.25 -12.47 -0.14
N ARG A 48 32.29 -11.70 -0.49
CA ARG A 48 32.55 -10.39 0.14
C ARG A 48 31.37 -9.44 0.06
N TRP A 49 30.73 -9.35 -1.10
CA TRP A 49 29.55 -8.50 -1.28
C TRP A 49 28.38 -8.93 -0.37
N ARG A 50 28.15 -10.24 -0.20
CA ARG A 50 27.11 -10.72 0.72
C ARG A 50 27.44 -10.43 2.18
N ASP A 51 28.70 -10.55 2.56
CA ASP A 51 29.15 -10.29 3.93
C ASP A 51 29.00 -8.80 4.27
N GLU A 52 29.46 -7.91 3.38
CA GLU A 52 29.29 -6.46 3.51
C GLU A 52 27.81 -6.04 3.48
N TYR A 53 27.02 -6.65 2.60
CA TYR A 53 25.58 -6.39 2.53
C TYR A 53 24.86 -6.78 3.81
N LEU A 54 25.24 -7.90 4.44
CA LEU A 54 24.66 -8.31 5.72
C LEU A 54 25.04 -7.33 6.84
N LEU A 55 26.29 -6.84 6.85
CA LEU A 55 26.73 -5.82 7.80
C LEU A 55 25.94 -4.51 7.66
N ASP A 56 25.74 -4.01 6.44
CA ASP A 56 24.89 -2.82 6.23
C ASP A 56 23.41 -3.12 6.55
N SER A 57 22.93 -4.33 6.27
CA SER A 57 21.57 -4.74 6.61
C SER A 57 21.32 -4.69 8.12
N HIS A 58 22.31 -4.98 8.96
CA HIS A 58 22.18 -4.80 10.41
C HIS A 58 21.94 -3.35 10.80
N ARG A 59 22.65 -2.41 10.18
CA ARG A 59 22.45 -0.96 10.41
C ARG A 59 21.07 -0.52 9.92
N VAL A 60 20.69 -0.88 8.70
CA VAL A 60 19.36 -0.55 8.14
C VAL A 60 18.24 -1.11 9.02
N LEU A 61 18.40 -2.33 9.54
CA LEU A 61 17.45 -2.93 10.47
C LEU A 61 17.36 -2.14 11.78
N ALA A 62 18.50 -1.77 12.38
CA ALA A 62 18.52 -0.99 13.61
C ALA A 62 17.84 0.38 13.42
N ASP A 63 18.16 1.08 12.33
CA ASP A 63 17.54 2.37 11.98
C ASP A 63 16.03 2.22 11.74
N SER A 64 15.62 1.16 11.06
CA SER A 64 14.20 0.87 10.78
C SER A 64 13.41 0.53 12.04
N LEU A 65 13.99 -0.26 12.96
CA LEU A 65 13.36 -0.57 14.25
C LEU A 65 13.20 0.68 15.11
N ARG A 66 14.23 1.53 15.17
CA ARG A 66 14.14 2.83 15.85
C ARG A 66 13.02 3.67 15.27
N ALA A 67 12.98 3.84 13.94
CA ALA A 67 11.95 4.62 13.27
C ALA A 67 10.53 4.07 13.50
N TYR A 68 10.37 2.75 13.57
CA TYR A 68 9.08 2.11 13.87
C TYR A 68 8.62 2.34 15.31
N VAL A 69 9.54 2.24 16.27
CA VAL A 69 9.25 2.51 17.69
C VAL A 69 8.89 3.98 17.88
N ASP A 70 9.71 4.89 17.34
CA ASP A 70 9.47 6.33 17.35
C ASP A 70 8.09 6.66 16.75
N PHE A 71 7.73 5.98 15.64
CA PHE A 71 6.40 6.12 15.04
C PHE A 71 5.28 5.63 15.95
N SER A 72 5.47 4.51 16.62
CA SER A 72 4.47 3.93 17.52
C SER A 72 4.24 4.81 18.77
N SER A 73 5.29 5.46 19.26
CA SER A 73 5.25 6.30 20.47
C SER A 73 4.87 7.77 20.24
N THR A 74 4.82 8.26 19.01
CA THR A 74 4.51 9.67 18.71
C THR A 74 3.08 9.88 18.19
N LYS A 75 2.55 11.08 18.48
CA LYS A 75 1.16 11.48 18.22
C LYS A 75 0.86 11.62 16.71
N ARG A 76 -0.26 11.05 16.29
CA ARG A 76 -0.79 11.10 14.91
C ARG A 76 -1.85 12.18 14.75
N SER A 77 -2.09 12.56 13.50
CA SER A 77 -3.28 13.35 13.14
C SER A 77 -4.57 12.58 13.46
N GLU A 78 -5.63 13.31 13.75
CA GLU A 78 -6.93 12.69 14.06
C GLU A 78 -7.39 11.78 12.92
N PRO A 79 -7.82 10.54 13.21
CA PRO A 79 -8.07 9.54 12.17
C PRO A 79 -9.46 9.63 11.51
N TRP A 80 -10.41 10.38 12.09
CA TRP A 80 -11.73 10.61 11.51
C TRP A 80 -11.70 11.68 10.42
N ASP A 81 -12.63 11.59 9.48
CA ASP A 81 -12.84 12.59 8.44
C ASP A 81 -13.94 13.56 8.87
N THR A 82 -13.57 14.82 9.14
CA THR A 82 -14.48 15.88 9.62
C THR A 82 -15.48 16.36 8.57
N ARG A 83 -15.44 15.82 7.35
CA ARG A 83 -16.40 16.14 6.29
C ARG A 83 -17.69 15.32 6.37
N PHE A 84 -17.76 14.31 7.25
CA PHE A 84 -18.88 13.39 7.34
C PHE A 84 -19.42 13.30 8.75
N ALA A 85 -20.74 13.12 8.87
CA ALA A 85 -21.37 12.78 10.13
C ALA A 85 -20.79 11.48 10.72
N PRO A 86 -20.61 11.39 12.05
CA PRO A 86 -21.00 12.36 13.07
C PRO A 86 -19.87 13.36 13.47
N PHE A 87 -18.78 13.44 12.71
CA PHE A 87 -17.60 14.28 12.99
C PHE A 87 -17.61 15.64 12.28
N ASP A 88 -18.62 15.89 11.44
CA ASP A 88 -18.90 17.17 10.78
C ASP A 88 -19.48 18.24 11.71
N ARG A 89 -19.94 17.82 12.90
CA ARG A 89 -20.48 18.71 13.93
C ARG A 89 -19.41 19.65 14.48
N VAL A 90 -19.88 20.75 15.08
CA VAL A 90 -19.04 21.71 15.80
C VAL A 90 -18.31 21.02 16.96
N GLU A 91 -17.04 21.35 17.19
CA GLU A 91 -16.19 20.76 18.24
C GLU A 91 -16.70 20.94 19.69
N LYS A 92 -17.78 21.69 19.89
CA LYS A 92 -18.43 21.90 21.20
C LYS A 92 -19.68 21.03 21.38
N ASP A 93 -20.05 20.22 20.39
CA ASP A 93 -21.27 19.40 20.39
C ASP A 93 -21.02 17.96 19.93
N GLY A 94 -21.98 17.08 20.24
CA GLY A 94 -22.07 15.72 19.72
C GLY A 94 -20.88 14.85 20.13
N VAL A 95 -20.23 14.25 19.14
CA VAL A 95 -19.13 13.29 19.36
C VAL A 95 -17.94 13.95 20.04
N TYR A 96 -17.72 15.25 19.81
CA TYR A 96 -16.62 15.97 20.45
C TYR A 96 -16.79 16.13 21.96
N ILE A 97 -18.02 16.10 22.48
CA ILE A 97 -18.27 16.05 23.93
C ILE A 97 -17.81 14.70 24.49
N ILE A 98 -18.17 13.60 23.81
CA ILE A 98 -17.76 12.25 24.21
C ILE A 98 -16.22 12.14 24.16
N THR A 99 -15.59 12.58 23.08
CA THR A 99 -14.14 12.47 22.94
C THR A 99 -13.39 13.36 23.93
N ARG A 100 -13.88 14.58 24.22
CA ARG A 100 -13.22 15.53 25.13
C ARG A 100 -13.41 15.17 26.61
N TYR A 101 -14.60 14.78 27.04
CA TYR A 101 -14.88 14.63 28.48
C TYR A 101 -14.80 13.19 28.98
N LEU A 102 -14.97 12.20 28.10
CA LEU A 102 -14.94 10.79 28.50
C LEU A 102 -13.70 10.05 28.01
N MET A 103 -13.20 10.38 26.82
CA MET A 103 -12.17 9.58 26.16
C MET A 103 -10.81 10.23 26.03
N ASP A 104 -10.65 11.51 26.38
CA ASP A 104 -9.47 12.30 26.02
C ASP A 104 -8.17 11.63 26.49
N ASP A 105 -8.10 11.24 27.77
CA ASP A 105 -6.97 10.50 28.34
C ASP A 105 -6.61 9.24 27.54
N LYS A 106 -7.62 8.49 27.07
CA LYS A 106 -7.43 7.22 26.36
C LYS A 106 -7.00 7.46 24.92
N LEU A 107 -7.58 8.45 24.27
CA LEU A 107 -7.22 8.88 22.90
C LEU A 107 -5.79 9.42 22.87
N GLN A 108 -5.39 10.20 23.87
CA GLN A 108 -4.03 10.69 24.04
C GLN A 108 -3.04 9.55 24.33
N LEU A 109 -3.37 8.60 25.20
CA LEU A 109 -2.51 7.46 25.54
C LEU A 109 -2.20 6.57 24.32
N CYS A 110 -3.14 6.43 23.40
CA CYS A 110 -2.92 5.68 22.16
C CYS A 110 -2.29 6.51 21.03
N ASN A 111 -1.85 7.74 21.30
CA ASN A 111 -1.23 8.65 20.34
C ASN A 111 -2.08 8.89 19.07
N TYR A 112 -3.41 8.79 19.18
CA TYR A 112 -4.34 8.91 18.05
C TYR A 112 -4.08 7.91 16.90
N HIS A 113 -3.41 6.79 17.15
CA HIS A 113 -3.26 5.75 16.13
C HIS A 113 -4.64 5.24 15.70
N HIS A 114 -4.87 5.20 14.39
CA HIS A 114 -6.21 4.99 13.83
C HIS A 114 -6.87 3.66 14.24
N ARG A 115 -6.09 2.61 14.52
CA ARG A 115 -6.63 1.31 14.97
C ARG A 115 -7.17 1.36 16.41
N PRO A 116 -6.37 1.74 17.43
CA PRO A 116 -6.88 1.84 18.80
C PRO A 116 -7.98 2.90 18.94
N VAL A 117 -7.89 4.05 18.26
CA VAL A 117 -8.96 5.08 18.31
C VAL A 117 -10.31 4.51 17.86
N LYS A 118 -10.35 3.82 16.71
CA LYS A 118 -11.59 3.18 16.23
C LYS A 118 -12.14 2.16 17.21
N ARG A 119 -11.26 1.32 17.79
CA ARG A 119 -11.66 0.31 18.78
C ARG A 119 -12.21 0.93 20.06
N MET A 120 -11.58 1.99 20.56
CA MET A 120 -12.06 2.69 21.74
C MET A 120 -13.41 3.36 21.48
N LEU A 121 -13.60 3.96 20.31
CA LEU A 121 -14.90 4.54 19.93
C LEU A 121 -16.00 3.48 19.79
N CYS A 122 -15.69 2.27 19.32
CA CYS A 122 -16.61 1.14 19.41
C CYS A 122 -16.93 0.77 20.86
N ASN A 123 -15.89 0.68 21.72
CA ASN A 123 -16.02 0.19 23.09
C ASN A 123 -16.72 1.18 24.04
N VAL A 124 -16.72 2.47 23.72
CA VAL A 124 -17.47 3.47 24.51
C VAL A 124 -18.98 3.26 24.40
N GLY A 125 -19.48 2.66 23.31
CA GLY A 125 -20.89 2.28 23.17
C GLY A 125 -21.86 3.44 22.93
N LEU A 126 -21.53 4.67 23.36
CA LEU A 126 -22.38 5.86 23.21
C LEU A 126 -22.56 6.34 21.76
N MET A 127 -21.65 5.93 20.86
CA MET A 127 -21.73 6.17 19.42
C MET A 127 -22.60 5.13 18.69
N GLY A 128 -22.92 4.02 19.34
CA GLY A 128 -23.63 2.90 18.73
C GLY A 128 -22.91 2.33 17.48
N PRO A 129 -23.65 1.77 16.51
CA PRO A 129 -23.07 1.13 15.32
C PRO A 129 -22.47 2.14 14.30
N GLN A 130 -22.55 3.44 14.58
CA GLN A 130 -22.17 4.52 13.67
C GLN A 130 -20.69 4.52 13.33
N VAL A 131 -19.82 4.03 14.24
CA VAL A 131 -18.35 4.05 14.09
C VAL A 131 -17.89 3.37 12.79
N THR A 132 -18.54 2.29 12.38
CA THR A 132 -18.16 1.54 11.17
C THR A 132 -19.08 1.82 9.98
N THR A 133 -20.33 2.21 10.23
CA THR A 133 -21.38 2.30 9.20
C THR A 133 -21.52 3.71 8.61
N THR A 134 -21.60 4.73 9.47
CA THR A 134 -21.86 6.11 9.05
C THR A 134 -20.60 6.97 9.08
N ALA A 135 -19.82 6.87 10.17
CA ALA A 135 -18.59 7.60 10.34
C ALA A 135 -17.57 7.24 9.25
N ARG A 136 -16.93 8.26 8.69
CA ARG A 136 -15.85 8.09 7.71
C ARG A 136 -14.50 8.37 8.35
N TRP A 137 -13.52 7.59 7.93
CA TRP A 137 -12.15 7.62 8.45
C TRP A 137 -11.21 8.00 7.33
N LYS A 138 -10.16 8.75 7.67
CA LYS A 138 -9.10 9.08 6.72
C LYS A 138 -8.50 7.79 6.16
N PRO A 139 -8.11 7.76 4.87
CA PRO A 139 -7.41 6.61 4.30
C PRO A 139 -6.11 6.35 5.04
N TYR A 140 -5.68 5.09 5.04
CA TYR A 140 -4.56 4.59 5.83
C TYR A 140 -3.34 5.52 5.88
N ARG A 141 -2.79 5.89 4.71
CA ARG A 141 -1.56 6.69 4.62
C ARG A 141 -1.71 8.10 5.22
N TYR A 142 -2.88 8.71 5.07
CA TYR A 142 -3.15 10.04 5.64
C TYR A 142 -3.39 9.97 7.15
N ALA A 143 -4.00 8.89 7.65
CA ALA A 143 -4.20 8.65 9.07
C ALA A 143 -2.89 8.32 9.82
N THR A 144 -1.81 8.00 9.10
CA THR A 144 -0.47 7.76 9.66
C THR A 144 0.43 9.00 9.69
N ASN A 145 -0.08 10.17 9.31
CA ASN A 145 0.72 11.40 9.33
C ASN A 145 0.89 11.92 10.77
N PRO A 146 2.04 12.56 11.07
CA PRO A 146 2.26 13.25 12.35
C PRO A 146 1.18 14.28 12.66
N ALA A 147 0.91 14.51 13.96
CA ALA A 147 -0.13 15.43 14.42
C ALA A 147 0.01 16.88 13.89
N ASN A 148 1.24 17.35 13.65
CA ASN A 148 1.55 18.69 13.16
C ASN A 148 1.51 18.82 11.62
N THR A 149 0.96 17.82 10.91
CA THR A 149 0.91 17.83 9.46
C THR A 149 -0.09 18.86 8.93
N THR A 150 0.40 19.86 8.19
CA THR A 150 -0.43 20.93 7.59
C THR A 150 -0.70 20.71 6.09
N ARG A 151 0.20 20.03 5.38
CA ARG A 151 0.11 19.80 3.92
C ARG A 151 0.14 18.31 3.59
N ALA A 152 -0.65 17.92 2.58
CA ALA A 152 -0.78 16.53 2.13
C ALA A 152 0.54 15.92 1.62
N GLU A 153 1.46 16.75 1.11
CA GLU A 153 2.80 16.39 0.65
C GLU A 153 3.62 15.63 1.70
N ARG A 154 3.36 15.84 2.99
CA ARG A 154 4.03 15.13 4.09
C ARG A 154 3.96 13.60 3.95
N THR A 155 2.89 13.09 3.37
CA THR A 155 2.67 11.65 3.14
C THR A 155 3.72 11.05 2.19
N PHE A 156 4.30 11.86 1.30
CA PHE A 156 5.20 11.43 0.22
C PHE A 156 6.67 11.81 0.46
N THR A 157 6.94 12.62 1.49
CA THR A 157 8.28 13.11 1.86
C THR A 157 8.90 12.34 3.03
N LYS A 158 8.33 11.19 3.37
CA LYS A 158 8.88 10.28 4.38
C LYS A 158 10.21 9.69 3.90
N ASP A 159 11.08 9.35 4.85
CA ASP A 159 12.36 8.72 4.57
C ASP A 159 12.19 7.41 3.76
N LYS A 160 12.98 7.21 2.71
CA LYS A 160 12.90 6.00 1.87
C LYS A 160 14.00 4.98 2.19
N THR A 161 14.90 5.32 3.12
CA THR A 161 16.04 4.48 3.49
C THR A 161 15.71 3.45 4.59
N VAL A 162 14.58 3.63 5.28
CA VAL A 162 14.08 2.71 6.32
C VAL A 162 13.00 1.76 5.80
N LEU A 163 12.95 0.56 6.38
CA LEU A 163 12.14 -0.57 5.94
C LEU A 163 11.01 -0.89 6.93
N THR A 164 10.12 0.07 7.19
CA THR A 164 9.00 -0.11 8.15
C THR A 164 7.64 -0.37 7.48
N GLY A 165 7.57 -0.38 6.15
CA GLY A 165 6.30 -0.51 5.43
C GLY A 165 5.37 0.70 5.62
N TYR A 166 5.92 1.93 5.60
CA TYR A 166 5.23 3.22 5.86
C TYR A 166 4.87 3.48 7.34
N HIS A 167 5.36 2.67 8.26
CA HIS A 167 5.23 2.88 9.71
C HIS A 167 6.42 3.64 10.30
N HIS A 168 6.72 4.78 9.69
CA HIS A 168 7.71 5.76 10.13
C HIS A 168 7.24 7.15 9.69
N ASP A 169 7.88 8.20 10.21
CA ASP A 169 7.48 9.60 9.98
C ASP A 169 8.27 10.35 8.91
#